data_AF-A0A662J6T3-F1
#
_entry.id   AF-A0A662J6T3-F1
#
_cell.length_a   1.000
_cell.length_b   1.000
_cell.length_c   1.000
_cell.angle_alpha   90.00
_cell.angle_beta   90.00
_cell.angle_gamma   90.00
#
_symmetry.space_group_name_H-M   'P 1'
#
loop_
_entity.id
_entity.type
_entity.pdbx_description
1 polymer ?
#
loop_
_entity_poly.entity_id
_entity_poly.type
_entity_poly.pdbx_seq_one_letter_code
_entity_poly.pdbx_strand_id
1 'polypeptide(L)'
;MEEFIIEKLKELGWTYVPGSQLERTSLEEPLLIGPLKRAIRRLNAHARLTDDEVDRIVEALRTTSVSQDGLERVMRWLKDGYPMTPESTGVLTYISLIDYEDIDNNEFVVANQVSFGRGRPKPDIILYVNGIPLVLIECKSPLEGWEPGYLQVKRYEHE
;
A
#
# COMPACT_ATOMS: atom_id res chain seq x y z
N MET A 1 -3.69 20.65 -10.43
CA MET A 1 -2.38 19.96 -10.25
C MET A 1 -2.60 18.50 -9.94
N GLU A 2 -3.45 18.17 -8.96
CA GLU A 2 -3.87 16.80 -8.66
C GLU A 2 -4.31 16.02 -9.92
N GLU A 3 -5.29 16.53 -10.66
CA GLU A 3 -5.80 15.91 -11.89
C GLU A 3 -4.69 15.66 -12.94
N PHE A 4 -3.76 16.60 -13.09
CA PHE A 4 -2.61 16.45 -13.98
C PHE A 4 -1.71 15.28 -13.56
N ILE A 5 -1.42 15.14 -12.26
CA ILE A 5 -0.61 14.04 -11.73
C ILE A 5 -1.31 12.70 -11.96
N ILE A 6 -2.63 12.63 -11.69
CA ILE A 6 -3.43 11.42 -11.91
C ILE A 6 -3.40 11.03 -13.39
N GLU A 7 -3.58 11.96 -14.32
CA GLU A 7 -3.52 11.66 -15.75
C GLU A 7 -2.12 11.20 -16.18
N LYS A 8 -1.05 11.78 -15.64
CA LYS A 8 0.32 11.28 -15.89
C LYS A 8 0.57 9.88 -15.34
N LEU A 9 0.04 9.56 -14.17
CA LEU A 9 0.14 8.21 -13.62
C LEU A 9 -0.65 7.20 -14.47
N LYS A 10 -1.83 7.58 -14.98
CA LYS A 10 -2.60 6.75 -15.92
C LYS A 10 -1.84 6.46 -17.21
N GLU A 11 -1.15 7.47 -17.78
CA GLU A 11 -0.26 7.28 -18.93
C GLU A 11 0.88 6.28 -18.65
N LEU A 12 1.32 6.18 -17.38
CA LEU A 12 2.35 5.24 -16.92
C LEU A 12 1.80 3.86 -16.51
N GLY A 13 0.50 3.60 -16.73
CA GLY A 13 -0.13 2.30 -16.44
C GLY A 13 -0.79 2.18 -15.06
N TRP A 14 -0.89 3.27 -14.29
CA TRP A 14 -1.62 3.27 -13.03
C TRP A 14 -3.13 3.28 -13.26
N THR A 15 -3.86 2.49 -12.49
CA THR A 15 -5.32 2.50 -12.50
C THR A 15 -5.84 3.56 -11.53
N TYR A 16 -6.57 4.56 -12.03
CA TYR A 16 -7.24 5.52 -11.16
C TYR A 16 -8.50 4.94 -10.53
N VAL A 17 -8.58 5.03 -9.20
CA VAL A 17 -9.76 4.65 -8.43
C VAL A 17 -10.09 5.79 -7.46
N PRO A 18 -11.28 6.41 -7.54
CA PRO A 18 -11.71 7.40 -6.56
C PRO A 18 -11.65 6.83 -5.14
N GLY A 19 -11.22 7.62 -4.14
CA GLY A 19 -11.10 7.14 -2.76
C GLY A 19 -12.38 6.53 -2.17
N SER A 20 -13.56 6.94 -2.67
CA SER A 20 -14.87 6.39 -2.30
C SER A 20 -15.19 5.02 -2.92
N GLN A 21 -14.44 4.60 -3.94
CA GLN A 21 -14.62 3.33 -4.66
C GLN A 21 -13.51 2.32 -4.34
N LEU A 22 -12.55 2.67 -3.49
CA LEU A 22 -11.52 1.75 -3.04
C LEU A 22 -12.15 0.56 -2.29
N GLU A 23 -11.61 -0.64 -2.53
CA GLU A 23 -12.01 -1.90 -1.89
C GLU A 23 -11.50 -1.95 -0.43
N ARG A 24 -12.02 -1.05 0.41
CA ARG A 24 -11.64 -0.91 1.83
C ARG A 24 -12.69 -1.52 2.74
N THR A 25 -12.24 -2.18 3.80
CA THR A 25 -13.12 -2.75 4.83
C THR A 25 -13.66 -1.69 5.78
N SER A 26 -12.93 -0.58 5.98
CA SER A 26 -13.37 0.58 6.76
C SER A 26 -12.57 1.84 6.40
N LEU A 27 -13.01 3.01 6.88
CA LEU A 27 -12.26 4.25 6.74
C LEU A 27 -10.95 4.27 7.56
N GLU A 28 -10.81 3.40 8.56
CA GLU A 28 -9.61 3.29 9.37
C GLU A 28 -8.61 2.29 8.77
N GLU A 29 -9.04 1.43 7.85
CA GLU A 29 -8.18 0.41 7.25
C GLU A 29 -7.34 1.02 6.11
N PRO A 30 -6.01 1.17 6.26
CA PRO A 30 -5.19 1.74 5.20
C PRO A 30 -4.95 0.77 4.05
N LEU A 31 -4.92 -0.55 4.30
CA LEU A 31 -4.67 -1.55 3.28
C LEU A 31 -5.91 -1.82 2.42
N LEU A 32 -5.72 -2.04 1.12
CA LEU A 32 -6.75 -2.66 0.30
C LEU A 32 -6.62 -4.18 0.43
N ILE A 33 -7.34 -4.74 1.41
CA ILE A 33 -7.19 -6.14 1.82
C ILE A 33 -7.47 -7.11 0.67
N GLY A 34 -8.53 -6.87 -0.12
CA GLY A 34 -8.86 -7.69 -1.27
C GLY A 34 -7.72 -7.74 -2.31
N PRO A 35 -7.28 -6.60 -2.86
CA PRO A 35 -6.13 -6.52 -3.75
C PRO A 35 -4.87 -7.17 -3.18
N LEU A 36 -4.55 -6.92 -1.91
CA LEU A 36 -3.38 -7.49 -1.24
C LEU A 36 -3.44 -9.03 -1.18
N LYS A 37 -4.59 -9.58 -0.78
CA LYS A 37 -4.80 -11.03 -0.75
C LYS A 37 -4.69 -11.66 -2.15
N ARG A 38 -5.15 -10.97 -3.20
CA ARG A 38 -5.03 -11.43 -4.60
C ARG A 38 -3.57 -11.38 -5.07
N ALA A 39 -2.85 -10.30 -4.75
CA ALA A 39 -1.45 -10.15 -5.11
C ALA A 39 -0.56 -11.19 -4.42
N ILE A 40 -0.71 -11.41 -3.10
CA ILE A 40 0.04 -12.44 -2.37
C ILE A 40 -0.12 -13.81 -3.03
N ARG A 41 -1.34 -14.20 -3.41
CA ARG A 41 -1.57 -15.48 -4.12
C ARG A 41 -0.94 -15.51 -5.51
N ARG A 42 -1.09 -14.42 -6.28
CA ARG A 42 -0.55 -14.32 -7.65
C ARG A 42 0.97 -14.43 -7.66
N LEU A 43 1.65 -13.65 -6.83
CA LEU A 43 3.12 -13.59 -6.78
C LEU A 43 3.73 -14.86 -6.19
N ASN A 44 2.98 -15.60 -5.37
CA ASN A 44 3.48 -16.77 -4.64
C ASN A 44 2.73 -18.05 -5.01
N ALA A 45 2.31 -18.18 -6.28
CA ALA A 45 1.56 -19.35 -6.76
C ALA A 45 2.29 -20.69 -6.52
N HIS A 46 3.63 -20.67 -6.53
CA HIS A 46 4.48 -21.82 -6.23
C HIS A 46 4.31 -22.34 -4.79
N ALA A 47 4.01 -21.46 -3.84
CA ALA A 47 3.86 -21.77 -2.43
C ALA A 47 2.45 -22.25 -2.06
N ARG A 48 1.47 -22.22 -3.00
CA ARG A 48 0.10 -22.74 -2.81
C ARG A 48 -0.50 -22.39 -1.44
N LEU A 49 -0.39 -21.13 -1.05
CA LEU A 49 -0.76 -20.65 0.29
C LEU A 49 -2.24 -20.90 0.56
N THR A 50 -2.56 -21.37 1.76
CA THR A 50 -3.94 -21.49 2.24
C THR A 50 -4.52 -20.10 2.56
N ASP A 51 -5.83 -20.01 2.71
CA ASP A 51 -6.48 -18.75 3.10
C ASP A 51 -5.98 -18.26 4.47
N ASP A 52 -5.81 -19.16 5.42
CA ASP A 52 -5.28 -18.84 6.76
C ASP A 52 -3.81 -18.36 6.71
N GLU A 53 -3.00 -18.92 5.81
CA GLU A 53 -1.63 -18.46 5.58
C GLU A 53 -1.59 -17.03 5.02
N VAL A 54 -2.42 -16.74 4.02
CA VAL A 54 -2.53 -15.39 3.46
C VAL A 54 -3.05 -14.40 4.51
N ASP A 55 -4.05 -14.81 5.30
CA ASP A 55 -4.65 -13.95 6.32
C ASP A 55 -3.67 -13.64 7.46
N ARG A 56 -2.78 -14.58 7.82
CA ARG A 56 -1.67 -14.32 8.75
C ARG A 56 -0.70 -13.27 8.24
N ILE A 57 -0.35 -13.29 6.95
CA ILE A 57 0.55 -12.28 6.36
C ILE A 57 -0.11 -10.89 6.41
N VAL A 58 -1.38 -10.83 6.02
CA VAL A 58 -2.15 -9.59 6.05
C VAL A 58 -2.26 -9.04 7.48
N GLU A 59 -2.59 -9.90 8.45
CA GLU A 59 -2.71 -9.48 9.84
C GLU A 59 -1.36 -9.04 10.44
N ALA A 60 -0.25 -9.66 10.02
CA ALA A 60 1.08 -9.20 10.42
C ALA A 60 1.37 -7.77 9.91
N LEU A 61 0.98 -7.44 8.68
CA LEU A 61 1.09 -6.07 8.15
C LEU A 61 0.20 -5.09 8.93
N ARG A 62 -1.03 -5.48 9.27
CA ARG A 62 -2.00 -4.63 9.99
C ARG A 62 -1.60 -4.32 11.42
N THR A 63 -0.98 -5.28 12.11
CA THR A 63 -0.68 -5.21 13.54
C THR A 63 0.76 -4.83 13.87
N THR A 64 1.62 -4.69 12.86
CA THR A 64 3.00 -4.25 13.11
C THR A 64 3.02 -2.86 13.72
N SER A 65 3.80 -2.70 14.78
CA SER A 65 3.90 -1.44 15.51
C SER A 65 4.47 -0.32 14.65
N VAL A 66 4.02 0.91 14.88
CA VAL A 66 4.58 2.12 14.25
C VAL A 66 5.95 2.55 14.83
N SER A 67 6.61 1.67 15.59
CA SER A 67 7.96 1.89 16.10
C SER A 67 9.00 1.78 14.97
N GLN A 68 10.22 2.28 15.20
CA GLN A 68 11.32 2.11 14.25
C GLN A 68 11.54 0.64 13.88
N ASP A 69 11.54 -0.27 14.86
CA ASP A 69 11.70 -1.71 14.62
C ASP A 69 10.56 -2.30 13.77
N GLY A 70 9.34 -1.80 13.94
CA GLY A 70 8.19 -2.23 13.15
C GLY A 70 8.28 -1.71 11.71
N LEU A 71 8.65 -0.44 11.54
CA LEU A 71 8.91 0.13 10.21
C LEU A 71 10.02 -0.62 9.47
N GLU A 72 11.17 -0.85 10.11
CA GLU A 72 12.27 -1.61 9.53
C GLU A 72 11.84 -3.03 9.12
N ARG A 73 10.94 -3.64 9.90
CA ARG A 73 10.41 -4.97 9.62
C ARG A 73 9.48 -4.97 8.41
N VAL A 74 8.53 -4.03 8.33
CA VAL A 74 7.66 -3.89 7.15
C VAL A 74 8.50 -3.59 5.91
N MET A 75 9.50 -2.70 6.01
CA MET A 75 10.41 -2.40 4.91
C MET A 75 11.17 -3.64 4.42
N ARG A 76 11.64 -4.50 5.35
CA ARG A 76 12.24 -5.80 4.97
C ARG A 76 11.23 -6.74 4.33
N TRP A 77 9.99 -6.81 4.82
CA TRP A 77 8.96 -7.64 4.20
C TRP A 77 8.59 -7.17 2.79
N LEU A 78 8.52 -5.85 2.58
CA LEU A 78 8.27 -5.29 1.25
C LEU A 78 9.42 -5.63 0.29
N LYS A 79 10.67 -5.51 0.75
CA LYS A 79 11.86 -5.72 -0.07
C LYS A 79 12.18 -7.19 -0.33
N ASP A 80 12.25 -7.98 0.73
CA ASP A 80 12.79 -9.35 0.72
C ASP A 80 11.68 -10.41 0.81
N GLY A 81 10.44 -10.01 1.12
CA GLY A 81 9.31 -10.90 1.35
C GLY A 81 9.05 -11.21 2.83
N TYR A 82 7.84 -11.64 3.13
CA TYR A 82 7.44 -12.08 4.47
C TYR A 82 7.96 -13.50 4.75
N PRO A 83 8.79 -13.73 5.77
CA PRO A 83 9.34 -15.05 6.05
C PRO A 83 8.30 -15.95 6.72
N MET A 84 8.00 -17.10 6.09
CA MET A 84 7.18 -18.15 6.69
C MET A 84 7.50 -19.52 6.13
N THR A 85 6.95 -20.57 6.75
CA THR A 85 7.04 -21.94 6.23
C THR A 85 5.67 -22.36 5.72
N PRO A 86 5.40 -22.30 4.41
CA PRO A 86 4.13 -22.76 3.85
C PRO A 86 3.91 -24.25 4.12
N GLU A 87 2.69 -24.63 4.45
CA GLU A 87 2.31 -26.04 4.66
C GLU A 87 2.60 -26.92 3.43
N SER A 88 2.44 -26.35 2.24
CA SER A 88 2.64 -27.04 0.96
C SER A 88 4.10 -27.40 0.68
N THR A 89 5.05 -26.61 1.19
CA THR A 89 6.48 -26.75 0.91
C THR A 89 7.25 -27.30 2.11
N GLY A 90 6.80 -27.01 3.34
CA GLY A 90 7.47 -27.41 4.57
C GLY A 90 8.83 -26.75 4.81
N VAL A 91 9.20 -25.74 4.02
CA VAL A 91 10.50 -25.05 4.12
C VAL A 91 10.33 -23.54 4.26
N LEU A 92 11.28 -22.90 4.96
CA LEU A 92 11.29 -21.45 5.09
C LEU A 92 11.33 -20.80 3.70
N THR A 93 10.32 -20.01 3.41
CA THR A 93 10.10 -19.32 2.14
C THR A 93 9.84 -17.85 2.43
N TYR A 94 10.34 -16.98 1.56
CA TYR A 94 10.06 -15.55 1.61
C TYR A 94 8.91 -15.25 0.65
N ILE A 95 7.77 -14.85 1.21
CA ILE A 95 6.55 -14.60 0.45
C ILE A 95 6.55 -13.16 -0.05
N SER A 96 6.68 -12.98 -1.37
CA SER A 96 6.79 -11.67 -1.99
C SER A 96 5.48 -10.88 -1.86
N LEU A 97 5.60 -9.61 -1.46
CA LEU A 97 4.50 -8.64 -1.44
C LEU A 97 4.49 -7.74 -2.68
N ILE A 98 5.67 -7.55 -3.27
CA ILE A 98 5.92 -6.76 -4.47
C ILE A 98 6.84 -7.59 -5.37
N ASP A 99 6.54 -7.60 -6.66
CA ASP A 99 7.40 -8.21 -7.67
C ASP A 99 8.34 -7.13 -8.24
N TYR A 100 9.63 -7.21 -7.91
CA TYR A 100 10.64 -6.29 -8.42
C TYR A 100 11.34 -6.81 -9.68
N GLU A 101 11.14 -8.09 -10.03
CA GLU A 101 11.75 -8.71 -11.21
C GLU A 101 10.88 -8.49 -12.44
N ASP A 102 9.56 -8.61 -12.28
CA ASP A 102 8.56 -8.35 -13.31
C ASP A 102 7.50 -7.38 -12.78
N ILE A 103 7.69 -6.10 -13.11
CA ILE A 103 6.86 -5.00 -12.61
C ILE A 103 5.40 -5.15 -13.04
N ASP A 104 5.13 -5.75 -14.20
CA ASP A 104 3.80 -5.92 -14.76
C ASP A 104 2.94 -6.92 -13.96
N ASN A 105 3.56 -7.73 -13.09
CA ASN A 105 2.85 -8.61 -12.16
C ASN A 105 2.27 -7.86 -10.94
N ASN A 106 2.55 -6.57 -10.79
CA ASN A 106 2.00 -5.75 -9.71
C ASN A 106 0.73 -5.01 -10.14
N GLU A 107 -0.15 -4.76 -9.18
CA GLU A 107 -1.31 -3.89 -9.35
C GLU A 107 -0.98 -2.49 -8.84
N PHE A 108 -1.04 -1.49 -9.72
CA PHE A 108 -0.76 -0.09 -9.42
C PHE A 108 -2.05 0.72 -9.39
N VAL A 109 -2.41 1.27 -8.24
CA VAL A 109 -3.63 2.07 -8.06
C VAL A 109 -3.28 3.48 -7.57
N VAL A 110 -3.77 4.49 -8.27
CA VAL A 110 -3.73 5.88 -7.85
C VAL A 110 -5.12 6.26 -7.35
N ALA A 111 -5.20 6.80 -6.14
CA ALA A 111 -6.45 7.22 -5.55
C ALA A 111 -6.34 8.63 -4.97
N ASN A 112 -7.40 9.40 -5.10
CA ASN A 112 -7.50 10.71 -4.48
C ASN A 112 -8.57 10.74 -3.39
N GLN A 113 -8.51 11.80 -2.56
CA GLN A 113 -9.54 12.07 -1.54
C GLN A 113 -9.76 10.90 -0.56
N VAL A 114 -8.69 10.15 -0.27
CA VAL A 114 -8.73 8.98 0.62
C VAL A 114 -8.83 9.45 2.08
N SER A 115 -9.84 9.00 2.80
CA SER A 115 -10.04 9.35 4.22
C SER A 115 -9.56 8.22 5.12
N PHE A 116 -8.58 8.46 5.99
CA PHE A 116 -8.06 7.48 6.96
C PHE A 116 -8.70 7.64 8.34
N GLY A 117 -10.00 7.90 8.36
CA GLY A 117 -10.80 8.13 9.56
C GLY A 117 -11.67 9.37 9.46
N ARG A 118 -12.65 9.49 10.37
CA ARG A 118 -13.60 10.62 10.36
C ARG A 118 -12.94 11.89 10.87
N GLY A 119 -13.08 12.99 10.12
CA GLY A 119 -12.58 14.31 10.51
C GLY A 119 -11.07 14.49 10.41
N ARG A 120 -10.34 13.47 9.95
CA ARG A 120 -8.90 13.56 9.65
C ARG A 120 -8.68 14.28 8.32
N PRO A 121 -7.62 15.08 8.19
CA PRO A 121 -7.27 15.70 6.93
C PRO A 121 -6.99 14.60 5.90
N LYS A 122 -7.42 14.84 4.67
CA LYS A 122 -7.29 13.88 3.57
C LYS A 122 -6.06 14.26 2.75
N PRO A 123 -5.13 13.34 2.50
CA PRO A 123 -4.09 13.56 1.50
C PRO A 123 -4.71 13.70 0.12
N ASP A 124 -4.06 14.48 -0.74
CA ASP A 124 -4.55 14.71 -2.09
C ASP A 124 -4.51 13.43 -2.91
N ILE A 125 -3.38 12.71 -2.90
CA ILE A 125 -3.20 11.45 -3.66
C ILE A 125 -2.48 10.40 -2.81
N ILE A 126 -2.93 9.15 -2.93
CA ILE A 126 -2.28 7.95 -2.40
C ILE A 126 -2.01 6.98 -3.54
N LEU A 127 -0.79 6.43 -3.56
CA LEU A 127 -0.39 5.38 -4.48
C LEU A 127 -0.32 4.04 -3.76
N TYR A 128 -1.06 3.08 -4.28
CA TYR A 128 -1.09 1.71 -3.81
C TYR A 128 -0.34 0.79 -4.78
N VAL A 129 0.47 -0.11 -4.22
CA VAL A 129 1.06 -1.24 -4.96
C VAL A 129 0.54 -2.51 -4.31
N ASN A 130 -0.14 -3.36 -5.09
CA ASN A 130 -0.73 -4.61 -4.59
C ASN A 130 -1.63 -4.38 -3.35
N GLY A 131 -2.32 -3.24 -3.28
CA GLY A 131 -3.17 -2.87 -2.15
C GLY A 131 -2.44 -2.31 -0.92
N ILE A 132 -1.11 -2.13 -0.97
CA ILE A 132 -0.33 -1.50 0.09
C ILE A 132 -0.13 -0.01 -0.24
N PRO A 133 -0.55 0.94 0.62
CA PRO A 133 -0.32 2.37 0.39
C PRO A 133 1.16 2.69 0.63
N LEU A 134 1.90 3.03 -0.43
CA LEU A 134 3.35 3.27 -0.34
C LEU A 134 3.74 4.73 -0.49
N VAL A 135 2.94 5.54 -1.20
CA VAL A 135 3.26 6.94 -1.47
C VAL A 135 2.06 7.81 -1.13
N LEU A 136 2.33 8.89 -0.40
CA LEU A 136 1.41 9.98 -0.15
C LEU A 136 1.94 11.21 -0.87
N ILE A 137 1.09 11.87 -1.66
CA ILE A 137 1.43 13.08 -2.41
C ILE A 137 0.50 14.19 -1.97
N GLU A 138 1.10 15.32 -1.59
CA GLU A 138 0.41 16.56 -1.25
C GLU A 138 0.66 17.61 -2.33
N CYS A 139 -0.41 18.21 -2.84
CA CYS A 139 -0.41 19.17 -3.92
C CYS A 139 -0.61 20.58 -3.36
N LYS A 140 0.37 21.48 -3.56
CA LYS A 140 0.24 22.91 -3.27
C LYS A 140 0.33 23.78 -4.50
N SER A 141 -0.20 25.01 -4.40
CA SER A 141 -0.07 25.96 -5.49
C SER A 141 1.43 26.18 -5.78
N PRO A 142 1.85 26.22 -7.06
CA PRO A 142 3.24 26.53 -7.42
C PRO A 142 3.72 27.91 -6.90
N LEU A 143 2.78 28.78 -6.52
CA LEU A 143 3.03 30.12 -5.98
C LEU A 143 3.35 30.11 -4.47
N GLU A 144 3.03 29.03 -3.76
CA GLU A 144 3.11 28.96 -2.28
C GLU A 144 4.40 28.29 -1.77
N GLY A 145 5.28 27.82 -2.67
CA GLY A 145 6.46 27.05 -2.28
C GLY A 145 6.11 25.62 -1.83
N TRP A 146 7.11 24.90 -1.31
CA TRP A 146 6.96 23.50 -0.88
C TRP A 146 6.60 23.38 0.61
N GLU A 147 6.87 24.42 1.42
CA GLU A 147 6.70 24.42 2.86
C GLU A 147 5.28 24.05 3.32
N PRO A 148 4.19 24.58 2.71
CA PRO A 148 2.83 24.23 3.14
C PRO A 148 2.51 22.75 2.94
N GLY A 149 3.06 22.12 1.89
CA GLY A 149 2.88 20.69 1.63
C GLY A 149 3.63 19.86 2.66
N TYR A 150 4.88 20.23 2.95
CA TYR A 150 5.68 19.59 4.00
C TYR A 150 5.00 19.65 5.38
N LEU A 151 4.47 20.81 5.77
CA LEU A 151 3.78 20.97 7.05
C LEU A 151 2.52 20.09 7.14
N GLN A 152 1.80 19.92 6.04
CA GLN A 152 0.64 19.03 5.99
C GLN A 152 1.04 17.56 6.10
N VAL A 153 2.13 17.14 5.46
CA VAL A 153 2.71 15.80 5.65
C VAL A 153 3.10 15.57 7.12
N LYS A 154 3.75 16.55 7.75
CA LYS A 154 4.10 16.48 9.18
C LYS A 154 2.89 16.38 10.08
N ARG A 155 1.75 16.96 9.70
CA ARG A 155 0.51 16.82 10.45
C ARG A 155 -0.01 15.37 10.42
N TYR A 156 0.11 14.68 9.30
CA TYR A 156 -0.29 13.26 9.20
C TYR A 156 0.55 12.33 10.08
N GLU A 157 1.81 12.67 10.37
CA GLU A 157 2.67 11.85 11.24
C GLU A 157 2.18 11.85 12.71
N HIS A 158 1.43 12.88 13.13
CA HIS A 158 1.03 13.07 14.52
C HIS A 158 -0.44 12.71 14.81
N GLU A 159 -1.25 12.52 13.78
CA GLU A 159 -2.68 12.21 13.89
C GLU A 159 -2.91 10.72 13.67
#